data_AF-A0A822LD70-F1
#
_entry.id   AF-A0A822LD70-F1
#
_cell.length_a   1.000
_cell.length_b   1.000
_cell.length_c   1.000
_cell.angle_alpha   90.00
_cell.angle_beta   90.00
_cell.angle_gamma   90.00
#
_symmetry.space_group_name_H-M   'P 1'
#
loop_
_entity.id
_entity.type
_entity.pdbx_description
1 polymer ?
#
loop_
_entity_poly.entity_id
_entity_poly.type
_entity_poly.pdbx_seq_one_letter_code
_entity_poly.pdbx_strand_id
1 'polypeptide(L)' 'MFQELEAIFDGTVLEPDVPLELTVGTRVGILVESALPNQVKPPKTFLKTAQFLKL' A
#
# COMPACT_ATOMS: atom_id res chain seq x y z
N MET A 1 7.41 -9.69 22.53
CA MET A 1 6.88 -10.79 21.68
C MET A 1 6.10 -10.11 20.57
N PHE A 2 6.39 -10.44 19.32
CA PHE A 2 5.67 -9.88 18.17
C PHE A 2 4.79 -11.00 17.61
N GLN A 3 3.54 -10.67 17.31
CA GLN A 3 2.61 -11.58 16.65
C GLN A 3 2.29 -10.97 15.29
N GLU A 4 2.67 -11.67 14.24
CA GLU A 4 2.23 -11.35 12.88
C GLU A 4 0.84 -11.92 12.69
N LEU A 5 -0.06 -11.09 12.18
CA LEU A 5 -1.45 -11.42 11.93
C LEU A 5 -1.84 -10.84 10.58
N GLU A 6 -2.64 -11.61 9.86
CA GLU A 6 -3.23 -11.15 8.61
C GLU A 6 -4.52 -10.38 8.91
N ALA A 7 -4.72 -9.30 8.15
CA ALA A 7 -5.88 -8.44 8.27
C ALA A 7 -6.31 -8.00 6.86
N ILE A 8 -7.61 -7.99 6.63
CA ILE A 8 -8.21 -7.53 5.40
C ILE A 8 -8.52 -6.04 5.54
N PHE A 9 -8.21 -5.27 4.50
CA PHE A 9 -8.55 -3.86 4.43
C PHE A 9 -9.80 -3.66 3.58
N ASP A 10 -10.92 -3.35 4.23
CA ASP A 10 -12.22 -3.12 3.56
C ASP A 10 -12.37 -1.68 3.01
N GLY A 11 -11.24 -0.99 2.78
CA GLY A 11 -11.21 0.38 2.28
C GLY A 11 -11.33 1.47 3.36
N THR A 12 -11.81 1.12 4.57
CA THR A 12 -11.93 2.07 5.69
C THR A 12 -11.36 1.53 7.00
N VAL A 13 -11.52 0.24 7.25
CA VAL A 13 -11.11 -0.43 8.50
C VAL A 13 -10.18 -1.59 8.15
N LEU A 14 -9.18 -1.83 9.02
CA LEU A 14 -8.37 -3.04 9.01
C LEU A 14 -9.04 -4.06 9.94
N GLU A 15 -9.55 -5.14 9.36
CA GLU A 15 -10.19 -6.23 10.08
C GLU A 15 -9.25 -7.43 10.17
N PRO A 16 -8.75 -7.78 11.37
CA PRO A 16 -7.97 -8.99 11.60
C PRO A 16 -8.79 -10.24 11.29
N ASP A 17 -8.18 -11.24 10.64
CA ASP A 17 -8.84 -12.54 10.42
C ASP A 17 -9.07 -13.31 11.73
N VAL A 18 -8.27 -13.00 12.75
CA VAL A 18 -8.31 -13.64 14.07
C VAL A 18 -8.44 -12.57 15.16
N PRO A 19 -9.27 -12.78 16.19
CA PRO A 19 -9.40 -11.85 17.31
C PRO A 19 -8.05 -11.58 17.99
N LEU A 20 -7.70 -10.30 18.15
CA LEU A 20 -6.54 -9.90 18.95
C LEU A 20 -6.88 -9.96 20.44
N GLU A 21 -6.31 -10.93 21.14
CA GLU A 21 -6.36 -11.00 22.60
C GLU A 21 -5.32 -10.06 23.23
N LEU A 22 -5.55 -8.75 23.09
CA LEU A 22 -4.72 -7.72 23.72
C LEU A 22 -5.43 -7.11 24.92
N THR A 23 -4.67 -6.80 25.96
CA THR A 23 -5.19 -6.04 27.11
C THR A 23 -5.50 -4.61 26.71
N VAL A 24 -6.59 -4.07 27.26
CA VAL A 24 -7.02 -2.69 27.00
C VAL A 24 -5.89 -1.72 27.33
N GLY A 25 -5.60 -0.79 26.41
CA GLY A 25 -4.52 0.20 26.57
C GLY A 25 -3.15 -0.25 26.04
N THR A 26 -3.05 -1.46 25.48
CA THR A 26 -1.82 -1.92 24.82
C THR A 26 -1.58 -1.14 23.52
N ARG A 27 -0.38 -0.55 23.40
CA ARG A 27 0.04 0.12 22.16
C ARG A 27 0.50 -0.93 21.15
N VAL A 28 -0.10 -0.89 19.96
CA VAL A 28 0.27 -1.73 18.82
C VAL A 28 0.92 -0.90 17.72
N GLY A 29 1.96 -1.45 17.09
CA GLY A 29 2.55 -0.89 15.88
C GLY A 29 2.05 -1.68 14.68
N ILE A 30 1.48 -0.99 13.69
CA ILE A 30 0.98 -1.60 12.46
C ILE A 30 1.93 -1.22 11.34
N LEU A 31 2.43 -2.21 10.61
CA LEU A 31 3.29 -2.02 9.45
C LEU A 31 2.47 -2.36 8.21
N VAL A 32 2.08 -1.33 7.46
CA VAL A 32 1.24 -1.48 6.26
C VAL A 32 2.12 -1.40 5.03
N GLU A 33 2.30 -2.53 4.34
CA GLU A 33 2.94 -2.55 3.03
C GLU A 33 1.91 -2.21 1.95
N SER A 34 1.81 -0.92 1.60
CA SER A 34 1.05 -0.51 0.42
C SER A 34 1.89 -0.71 -0.83
N ALA A 35 1.37 -1.43 -1.83
CA ALA A 35 1.87 -1.28 -3.19
C ALA A 35 1.72 0.20 -3.56
N LEU A 36 2.85 0.90 -3.80
CA LEU A 36 2.85 2.28 -4.29
C LEU A 36 1.78 2.40 -5.38
N PRO A 37 0.89 3.41 -5.34
CA PRO A 37 -0.06 3.61 -6.42
C PRO A 37 0.75 3.62 -7.69
N ASN A 38 0.45 2.62 -8.54
CA ASN A 38 1.18 2.31 -9.76
C ASN A 38 1.62 3.63 -10.37
N GLN A 39 2.92 3.94 -10.37
CA GLN A 39 3.40 5.22 -10.89
C GLN A 39 2.93 5.27 -12.33
N VAL A 40 1.79 5.93 -12.57
CA VAL A 40 1.19 6.05 -13.89
C VAL A 40 2.18 6.89 -14.63
N LYS A 41 3.10 6.23 -15.34
CA LYS A 41 4.11 6.91 -16.14
C LYS A 41 3.31 7.84 -17.03
N PRO A 42 3.53 9.17 -16.94
CA PRO A 42 2.75 10.10 -17.71
C PRO A 42 2.83 9.65 -19.17
N PRO A 43 1.71 9.59 -19.90
CA PRO A 43 1.68 9.04 -21.24
C PRO A 43 2.77 9.73 -22.06
N LYS A 44 3.70 8.95 -22.62
CA LYS A 44 4.75 9.49 -23.48
C LYS A 44 4.04 10.06 -24.71
N THR A 45 3.89 11.39 -24.73
CA THR A 45 3.27 12.08 -25.85
C THR A 45 4.12 11.87 -27.10
N PHE A 46 3.48 11.72 -28.25
CA PHE A 46 4.14 11.53 -29.54
C PHE A 46 5.24 12.56 -29.80
N LEU A 47 5.03 13.82 -29.39
CA LEU A 47 6.01 14.91 -29.49
C LEU A 47 7.29 14.65 -28.68
N LYS A 48 7.18 14.07 -27.47
CA LYS A 48 8.35 13.66 -26.68
C LYS A 48 9.11 12.52 -27.35
N THR A 49 8.41 11.62 -28.02
CA THR A 49 9.03 10.53 -28.79
C THR A 49 9.74 11.05 -30.04
N ALA A 50 9.14 11.98 -30.79
CA ALA A 50 9.75 12.59 -31.97
C ALA A 50 11.02 13.40 -31.62
N GLN A 51 10.97 14.21 -30.56
CA GLN A 51 12.16 14.91 -30.04
C GLN A 51 13.28 13.95 -29.62
N PHE A 52 12.93 12.85 -28.96
CA PHE A 52 13.91 11.85 -28.54
C PHE A 52 14.56 11.14 -29.74
N LEU A 53 13.80 10.93 -30.81
CA LEU A 53 14.27 10.29 -32.05
C LEU A 53 14.99 11.24 -33.01
N LYS A 54 15.11 12.55 -32.68
CA LYS A 54 15.69 13.60 -33.53
C LYS A 54 15.11 13.58 -34.96
N LEU A 55 13.81 13.34 -35.07
CA LEU A 55 13.05 13.45 -36.30
C LEU A 55 12.58 14.89 -36.51
#